data_AF-M2RDW3-F1
#
_entry.id   AF-M2RDW3-F1
#
_cell.length_a   1.000
_cell.length_b   1.000
_cell.length_c   1.000
_cell.angle_alpha   90.00
_cell.angle_beta   90.00
_cell.angle_gamma   90.00
#
_symmetry.space_group_name_H-M   'P 1'
#
loop_
_entity.id
_entity.type
_entity.pdbx_description
1 polymer ?
#
loop_
_entity_poly.entity_id
_entity_poly.type
_entity_poly.pdbx_seq_one_letter_code
_entity_poly.pdbx_strand_id
1 'polypeptide(L)'
;MAVFIPMGHAARRRANAYCVMPQAHCVAENDLTWLPFAAVMFALTLLSLLPLALALPSPRATVDTSAHCGQWDTVSASPYSLLLDQWGASGATSGSQCAHITNLSGDTIAWQTNWTWTGGSGVKSFSNIQLDDGINQQLSAISSMPTTWDWSQSSSGTVVADVAYDLFTANTAGGANVNEIMVWLANFNAGPISAQYSAQGQPVPVASDISIAGHTWNLYSGSNGANNVFSFLPTSGTVTSFSGDLFGFFEYLIEHEGVSSSQFLVTAQAGTEATSGTATLTTSAYSLVIN
;
A
#
# COMPACT_ATOMS: atom_id res chain seq x y z
N MET A 1 -30.96 3.97 -23.68
CA MET A 1 -32.00 2.99 -23.29
C MET A 1 -31.67 2.57 -21.86
N ALA A 2 -32.35 3.16 -20.88
CA ALA A 2 -32.10 2.95 -19.45
C ALA A 2 -33.10 1.93 -18.90
N VAL A 3 -32.66 1.06 -18.00
CA VAL A 3 -33.52 0.14 -17.24
C VAL A 3 -33.22 0.33 -15.74
N PHE A 4 -34.28 0.35 -14.95
CA PHE A 4 -34.34 0.81 -13.55
C PHE A 4 -35.16 -0.20 -12.70
N ILE A 5 -34.82 -0.27 -11.39
CA ILE A 5 -35.53 -0.74 -10.16
C ILE A 5 -35.82 -2.26 -9.92
N PRO A 6 -36.01 -2.75 -8.65
CA PRO A 6 -35.90 -2.12 -7.31
C PRO A 6 -35.31 -2.92 -6.11
N MET A 7 -35.13 -2.17 -5.01
CA MET A 7 -34.86 -2.53 -3.60
C MET A 7 -36.04 -3.19 -2.85
N GLY A 8 -35.75 -3.90 -1.74
CA GLY A 8 -36.72 -4.36 -0.72
C GLY A 8 -36.25 -4.20 0.73
N HIS A 9 -37.07 -3.48 1.53
CA HIS A 9 -37.09 -3.23 3.00
C HIS A 9 -37.37 -4.53 3.83
N ALA A 10 -37.40 -4.64 5.17
CA ALA A 10 -36.94 -3.98 6.41
C ALA A 10 -37.53 -4.81 7.59
N ALA A 11 -36.93 -4.82 8.80
CA ALA A 11 -37.70 -5.00 10.06
C ALA A 11 -36.88 -4.64 11.32
N ARG A 12 -37.43 -3.71 12.11
CA ARG A 12 -36.99 -3.30 13.46
C ARG A 12 -37.71 -4.11 14.54
N ARG A 13 -37.12 -4.25 15.74
CA ARG A 13 -37.88 -4.20 17.01
C ARG A 13 -37.09 -3.44 18.10
N ARG A 14 -37.82 -2.59 18.83
CA ARG A 14 -37.41 -1.82 20.02
C ARG A 14 -37.70 -2.62 21.29
N ALA A 15 -37.00 -2.30 22.39
CA ALA A 15 -37.62 -2.14 23.72
C ALA A 15 -36.73 -1.27 24.64
N ASN A 16 -37.34 -0.24 25.24
CA ASN A 16 -36.83 0.57 26.35
C ASN A 16 -37.22 -0.10 27.69
N ALA A 17 -36.43 0.11 28.76
CA ALA A 17 -36.95 0.37 30.12
C ALA A 17 -35.84 0.88 31.07
N TYR A 18 -36.27 1.67 32.05
CA TYR A 18 -35.52 2.64 32.86
C TYR A 18 -35.00 2.13 34.23
N CYS A 19 -34.13 2.95 34.84
CA CYS A 19 -33.54 2.93 36.20
C CYS A 19 -34.51 2.66 37.36
N VAL A 20 -33.99 2.22 38.54
CA VAL A 20 -34.19 2.80 39.90
C VAL A 20 -33.22 2.11 40.91
N MET A 21 -32.41 2.87 41.66
CA MET A 21 -31.79 2.49 42.97
C MET A 21 -32.73 2.95 44.12
N PRO A 22 -32.68 2.36 45.35
CA PRO A 22 -31.85 2.97 46.43
C PRO A 22 -31.29 2.02 47.53
N GLN A 23 -30.11 2.43 48.04
CA GLN A 23 -29.54 2.45 49.42
C GLN A 23 -29.63 1.32 50.49
N ALA A 24 -28.43 1.12 51.10
CA ALA A 24 -28.05 0.97 52.53
C ALA A 24 -28.23 -0.36 53.32
N HIS A 25 -27.12 -0.94 53.82
CA HIS A 25 -26.69 -0.92 55.24
C HIS A 25 -25.38 -1.70 55.53
N CYS A 26 -24.65 -1.22 56.54
CA CYS A 26 -23.33 -1.65 57.05
C CYS A 26 -23.39 -2.86 58.02
N VAL A 27 -22.20 -3.29 58.51
CA VAL A 27 -21.80 -4.01 59.77
C VAL A 27 -20.72 -5.07 59.41
N ALA A 28 -19.60 -5.33 60.08
CA ALA A 28 -18.87 -4.77 61.23
C ALA A 28 -17.40 -5.23 61.18
N GLU A 29 -16.53 -4.49 61.88
CA GLU A 29 -15.15 -4.81 62.24
C GLU A 29 -15.07 -5.95 63.26
N ASN A 30 -13.93 -6.66 63.31
CA ASN A 30 -13.39 -7.21 64.54
C ASN A 30 -11.86 -7.30 64.45
N ASP A 31 -11.21 -6.41 65.19
CA ASP A 31 -9.85 -6.56 65.71
C ASP A 31 -9.77 -7.82 66.59
N LEU A 32 -8.58 -8.44 66.68
CA LEU A 32 -7.83 -8.55 67.94
C LEU A 32 -6.59 -9.47 67.87
N THR A 33 -5.51 -8.91 68.40
CA THR A 33 -4.41 -9.50 69.17
C THR A 33 -3.11 -9.91 68.51
N TRP A 34 -2.08 -9.56 69.28
CA TRP A 34 -0.65 -9.44 69.03
C TRP A 34 0.09 -10.31 70.06
N LEU A 35 1.29 -10.78 69.68
CA LEU A 35 2.47 -11.20 70.48
C LEU A 35 2.53 -12.66 71.03
N PRO A 36 3.74 -13.24 71.30
CA PRO A 36 5.03 -13.07 70.63
C PRO A 36 5.98 -14.32 70.58
N PHE A 37 7.16 -14.13 69.94
CA PHE A 37 8.47 -14.81 70.08
C PHE A 37 8.57 -16.35 70.18
N ALA A 38 9.17 -16.97 69.15
CA ALA A 38 10.27 -17.95 69.33
C ALA A 38 11.05 -18.15 68.03
N ALA A 39 12.37 -18.16 68.17
CA ALA A 39 13.36 -18.26 67.12
C ALA A 39 13.41 -19.63 66.44
N VAL A 40 13.63 -19.67 65.12
CA VAL A 40 14.47 -20.68 64.48
C VAL A 40 15.20 -20.01 63.31
N MET A 41 16.51 -19.80 63.45
CA MET A 41 17.39 -19.55 62.31
C MET A 41 17.47 -20.83 61.48
N PHE A 42 16.94 -20.80 60.26
CA PHE A 42 17.33 -21.71 59.20
C PHE A 42 18.05 -20.90 58.14
N ALA A 43 19.37 -21.01 58.11
CA ALA A 43 20.19 -20.54 57.00
C ALA A 43 19.91 -21.47 55.80
N LEU A 44 18.96 -21.11 54.94
CA LEU A 44 18.89 -21.65 53.59
C LEU A 44 19.74 -20.78 52.68
N THR A 45 20.93 -21.27 52.33
CA THR A 45 21.66 -20.82 51.16
C THR A 45 20.87 -21.22 49.90
N LEU A 46 19.95 -20.37 49.44
CA LEU A 46 19.38 -20.50 48.10
C LEU A 46 20.47 -20.17 47.09
N LEU A 47 21.03 -21.21 46.47
CA LEU A 47 21.80 -21.10 45.25
C LEU A 47 20.84 -20.56 44.17
N SER A 48 20.95 -19.27 43.84
CA SER A 48 20.20 -18.63 42.76
C SER A 48 20.69 -19.20 41.42
N LEU A 49 20.08 -20.30 40.98
CA LEU A 49 20.19 -20.78 39.61
C LEU A 49 19.48 -19.76 38.71
N LEU A 50 20.24 -18.81 38.15
CA LEU A 50 19.76 -18.00 37.02
C LEU A 50 19.38 -18.98 35.91
N PRO A 51 18.10 -19.03 35.46
CA PRO A 51 17.79 -19.75 34.25
C PRO A 51 18.46 -18.99 33.12
N LEU A 52 19.49 -19.60 32.52
CA LEU A 52 20.04 -19.16 31.26
C LEU A 52 18.91 -19.35 30.23
N ALA A 53 18.11 -18.31 30.02
CA ALA A 53 17.11 -18.28 28.98
C ALA A 53 17.85 -18.36 27.64
N LEU A 54 18.00 -19.57 27.12
CA LEU A 54 18.36 -19.81 25.74
C LEU A 54 17.28 -19.13 24.90
N ALA A 55 17.58 -17.95 24.37
CA ALA A 55 16.75 -17.31 23.36
C ALA A 55 16.71 -18.26 22.16
N LEU A 56 15.64 -19.04 22.05
CA LEU A 56 15.37 -19.79 20.84
C LEU A 56 15.25 -18.76 19.72
N PRO A 57 15.96 -18.92 18.59
CA PRO A 57 15.75 -18.04 17.45
C PRO A 57 14.27 -18.11 17.07
N SER A 58 13.58 -16.97 17.09
CA SER A 58 12.22 -16.88 16.55
C SER A 58 12.23 -17.47 15.14
N PRO A 59 11.25 -18.32 14.79
CA PRO A 59 11.16 -18.84 13.44
C PRO A 59 11.12 -17.65 12.48
N ARG A 60 12.14 -17.55 11.61
CA ARG A 60 12.16 -16.59 10.53
C ARG A 60 10.95 -16.91 9.67
N ALA A 61 10.00 -15.98 9.54
CA ALA A 61 8.90 -16.16 8.61
C ALA A 61 9.51 -16.43 7.23
N THR A 62 9.26 -17.61 6.67
CA THR A 62 9.72 -17.98 5.34
C THR A 62 8.73 -17.37 4.35
N VAL A 63 9.21 -16.42 3.54
CA VAL A 63 8.41 -15.86 2.44
C VAL A 63 8.36 -16.85 1.29
N ASP A 64 7.22 -16.94 0.59
CA ASP A 64 7.11 -17.76 -0.62
C ASP A 64 7.85 -17.09 -1.77
N THR A 65 8.87 -17.76 -2.28
CA THR A 65 9.72 -17.30 -3.39
C THR A 65 9.45 -18.05 -4.69
N SER A 66 8.40 -18.85 -4.76
CA SER A 66 8.02 -19.55 -5.99
C SER A 66 7.42 -18.59 -7.02
N ALA A 67 7.54 -18.95 -8.30
CA ALA A 67 6.95 -18.18 -9.39
C ALA A 67 5.45 -18.43 -9.48
N HIS A 68 4.68 -17.34 -9.43
CA HIS A 68 3.24 -17.32 -9.65
C HIS A 68 2.95 -16.68 -11.01
N CYS A 69 1.91 -17.14 -11.69
CA CYS A 69 1.59 -16.71 -13.07
C CYS A 69 0.08 -16.56 -13.33
N GLY A 70 -0.76 -16.90 -12.35
CA GLY A 70 -2.21 -16.77 -12.43
C GLY A 70 -2.63 -15.31 -12.45
N GLN A 71 -3.77 -15.05 -13.10
CA GLN A 71 -4.25 -13.69 -13.36
C GLN A 71 -4.42 -12.86 -12.07
N TRP A 72 -4.83 -13.53 -10.99
CA TRP A 72 -5.17 -12.92 -9.69
C TRP A 72 -4.37 -13.53 -8.53
N ASP A 73 -3.24 -14.18 -8.83
CA ASP A 73 -2.41 -14.75 -7.78
C ASP A 73 -1.91 -13.63 -6.86
N THR A 74 -1.91 -13.91 -5.56
CA THR A 74 -1.43 -13.01 -4.51
C THR A 74 -0.52 -13.79 -3.59
N VAL A 75 0.62 -13.20 -3.20
CA VAL A 75 1.59 -13.79 -2.27
C VAL A 75 1.76 -12.87 -1.08
N SER A 76 1.34 -13.33 0.11
CA SER A 76 1.51 -12.57 1.35
C SER A 76 2.95 -12.58 1.84
N ALA A 77 3.45 -11.40 2.20
CA ALA A 77 4.83 -11.16 2.63
C ALA A 77 4.90 -9.95 3.56
N SER A 78 4.27 -10.07 4.73
CA SER A 78 4.10 -8.99 5.72
C SER A 78 5.36 -8.12 5.88
N PRO A 79 5.24 -6.79 5.78
CA PRO A 79 4.00 -5.99 5.75
C PRO A 79 3.37 -5.84 4.35
N TYR A 80 3.82 -6.62 3.37
CA TYR A 80 3.40 -6.50 1.99
C TYR A 80 2.58 -7.67 1.47
N SER A 81 1.98 -7.46 0.29
CA SER A 81 1.49 -8.51 -0.59
C SER A 81 1.99 -8.27 -2.02
N LEU A 82 2.49 -9.31 -2.69
CA LEU A 82 2.73 -9.28 -4.14
C LEU A 82 1.42 -9.62 -4.84
N LEU A 83 0.95 -8.74 -5.71
CA LEU A 83 -0.21 -8.98 -6.57
C LEU A 83 0.23 -9.10 -8.02
N LEU A 84 -0.26 -10.12 -8.72
CA LEU A 84 0.00 -10.26 -10.16
C LEU A 84 -0.86 -9.30 -10.99
N ASP A 85 -2.11 -9.11 -10.55
CA ASP A 85 -3.07 -8.14 -11.07
C ASP A 85 -3.05 -7.99 -12.61
N GLN A 86 -3.28 -9.11 -13.30
CA GLN A 86 -3.33 -9.16 -14.76
C GLN A 86 -4.74 -8.81 -15.28
N TRP A 87 -5.30 -7.70 -14.80
CA TRP A 87 -6.68 -7.30 -15.03
C TRP A 87 -7.03 -7.09 -16.50
N GLY A 88 -6.07 -6.63 -17.31
CA GLY A 88 -6.23 -6.32 -18.72
C GLY A 88 -5.78 -7.43 -19.67
N ALA A 89 -5.37 -8.60 -19.16
CA ALA A 89 -4.78 -9.68 -19.95
C ALA A 89 -5.65 -10.11 -21.14
N SER A 90 -6.98 -10.14 -20.97
CA SER A 90 -7.93 -10.50 -22.03
C SER A 90 -7.94 -9.52 -23.21
N GLY A 91 -7.38 -8.32 -23.03
CA GLY A 91 -7.22 -7.34 -24.10
C GLY A 91 -6.01 -7.63 -25.01
N ALA A 92 -5.09 -8.51 -24.62
CA ALA A 92 -3.97 -8.93 -25.46
C ALA A 92 -4.41 -9.99 -26.47
N THR A 93 -3.73 -10.07 -27.62
CA THR A 93 -3.92 -11.20 -28.54
C THR A 93 -3.20 -12.45 -28.05
N SER A 94 -2.08 -12.27 -27.36
CA SER A 94 -1.33 -13.31 -26.67
C SER A 94 -0.36 -12.70 -25.68
N GLY A 95 0.08 -13.49 -24.70
CA GLY A 95 1.05 -13.06 -23.70
C GLY A 95 0.92 -13.83 -22.41
N SER A 96 1.84 -13.56 -21.50
CA SER A 96 1.88 -14.14 -20.17
C SER A 96 2.73 -13.28 -19.26
N GLN A 97 2.48 -13.38 -17.97
CA GLN A 97 3.24 -12.70 -16.94
C GLN A 97 3.37 -13.59 -15.71
N CYS A 98 4.55 -13.59 -15.11
CA CYS A 98 4.83 -14.27 -13.87
C CYS A 98 5.62 -13.36 -12.94
N ALA A 99 5.35 -13.44 -11.64
CA ALA A 99 6.07 -12.68 -10.63
C ALA A 99 6.41 -13.56 -9.42
N HIS A 100 7.45 -13.16 -8.69
CA HIS A 100 7.83 -13.79 -7.42
C HIS A 100 8.62 -12.83 -6.54
N ILE A 101 8.55 -13.09 -5.24
CA ILE A 101 9.40 -12.47 -4.24
C ILE A 101 10.75 -13.18 -4.26
N THR A 102 11.84 -12.42 -4.26
CA THR A 102 13.20 -12.98 -4.23
C THR A 102 13.79 -12.94 -2.83
N ASN A 103 13.43 -11.93 -2.03
CA ASN A 103 13.87 -11.79 -0.64
C ASN A 103 12.94 -10.89 0.17
N LEU A 104 12.88 -11.12 1.48
CA LEU A 104 12.28 -10.20 2.45
C LEU A 104 13.17 -10.15 3.69
N SER A 105 13.61 -8.95 4.08
CA SER A 105 14.48 -8.74 5.24
C SER A 105 14.05 -7.51 6.02
N GLY A 106 13.45 -7.72 7.20
CA GLY A 106 12.76 -6.64 7.91
C GLY A 106 11.60 -6.13 7.04
N ASP A 107 11.53 -4.82 6.84
CA ASP A 107 10.51 -4.16 6.02
C ASP A 107 10.99 -3.89 4.59
N THR A 108 12.08 -4.54 4.15
CA THR A 108 12.61 -4.41 2.79
C THR A 108 12.35 -5.67 2.00
N ILE A 109 11.58 -5.55 0.91
CA ILE A 109 11.22 -6.63 0.00
C ILE A 109 11.94 -6.48 -1.34
N ALA A 110 12.35 -7.59 -1.91
CA ALA A 110 12.90 -7.70 -3.26
C ALA A 110 12.03 -8.67 -4.06
N TRP A 111 11.78 -8.35 -5.32
CA TRP A 111 10.86 -9.12 -6.16
C TRP A 111 11.18 -8.93 -7.63
N GLN A 112 10.63 -9.80 -8.47
CA GLN A 112 10.78 -9.74 -9.91
C GLN A 112 9.46 -10.08 -10.60
N THR A 113 9.17 -9.38 -11.69
CA THR A 113 8.15 -9.79 -12.66
C THR A 113 8.76 -9.86 -14.05
N ASN A 114 8.42 -10.92 -14.79
CA ASN A 114 8.71 -11.04 -16.20
C ASN A 114 7.40 -11.13 -16.97
N TRP A 115 7.36 -10.48 -18.12
CA TRP A 115 6.14 -10.43 -18.91
C TRP A 115 6.42 -10.32 -20.39
N THR A 116 5.49 -10.87 -21.16
CA THR A 116 5.39 -10.71 -22.61
C THR A 116 3.93 -10.42 -22.94
N TRP A 117 3.64 -9.30 -23.58
CA TRP A 117 2.30 -8.95 -24.04
C TRP A 117 2.34 -8.52 -25.50
N THR A 118 1.44 -9.10 -26.30
CA THR A 118 1.33 -8.83 -27.74
C THR A 118 -0.09 -8.42 -28.10
N GLY A 119 -0.21 -7.41 -28.95
CA GLY A 119 -1.47 -6.95 -29.53
C GLY A 119 -2.41 -6.25 -28.54
N GLY A 120 -3.53 -5.77 -29.09
CA GLY A 120 -4.51 -4.98 -28.35
C GLY A 120 -4.03 -3.57 -28.02
N SER A 121 -4.87 -2.85 -27.26
CA SER A 121 -4.57 -1.55 -26.67
C SER A 121 -4.74 -1.62 -25.15
N GLY A 122 -4.33 -0.57 -24.44
CA GLY A 122 -4.47 -0.46 -22.98
C GLY A 122 -3.52 -1.35 -22.18
N VAL A 123 -3.50 -1.13 -20.87
CA VAL A 123 -2.69 -1.88 -19.91
C VAL A 123 -3.20 -3.32 -19.79
N LYS A 124 -2.29 -4.28 -19.60
CA LYS A 124 -2.58 -5.71 -19.45
C LYS A 124 -2.48 -6.18 -18.01
N SER A 125 -1.65 -5.53 -17.22
CA SER A 125 -1.42 -5.88 -15.82
C SER A 125 -0.78 -4.74 -15.06
N PHE A 126 -1.00 -4.71 -13.75
CA PHE A 126 -0.20 -3.93 -12.81
C PHE A 126 0.38 -4.85 -11.73
N SER A 127 1.37 -5.70 -12.07
CA SER A 127 2.03 -6.48 -11.02
C SER A 127 2.77 -5.54 -10.09
N ASN A 128 2.49 -5.67 -8.79
CA ASN A 128 2.91 -4.69 -7.80
C ASN A 128 3.15 -5.32 -6.42
N ILE A 129 3.89 -4.60 -5.60
CA ILE A 129 3.93 -4.79 -4.16
C ILE A 129 2.96 -3.79 -3.53
N GLN A 130 1.97 -4.32 -2.82
CA GLN A 130 1.05 -3.55 -1.99
C GLN A 130 1.54 -3.51 -0.55
N LEU A 131 1.53 -2.33 0.07
CA LEU A 131 1.65 -2.20 1.52
C LEU A 131 0.31 -2.49 2.18
N ASP A 132 0.29 -3.44 3.11
CA ASP A 132 -0.93 -3.82 3.85
C ASP A 132 -1.02 -3.17 5.24
N ASP A 133 0.09 -2.60 5.73
CA ASP A 133 0.16 -1.95 7.05
C ASP A 133 0.01 -0.42 6.96
N GLY A 134 -0.58 0.19 7.99
CA GLY A 134 -0.76 1.64 8.07
C GLY A 134 -1.80 2.27 7.12
N ILE A 135 -2.43 1.49 6.23
CA ILE A 135 -3.47 1.96 5.31
C ILE A 135 -4.80 2.28 6.03
N ASN A 136 -5.78 2.84 5.31
CA ASN A 136 -7.09 3.26 5.81
C ASN A 136 -7.03 4.36 6.88
N GLN A 137 -6.04 5.25 6.79
CA GLN A 137 -5.94 6.46 7.62
C GLN A 137 -6.30 7.71 6.81
N GLN A 138 -6.81 8.75 7.48
CA GLN A 138 -7.02 10.04 6.83
C GLN A 138 -5.67 10.64 6.44
N LEU A 139 -5.61 11.33 5.30
CA LEU A 139 -4.40 12.03 4.87
C LEU A 139 -3.92 13.03 5.94
N SER A 140 -4.84 13.68 6.64
CA SER A 140 -4.54 14.59 7.76
C SER A 140 -3.90 13.92 8.98
N ALA A 141 -3.97 12.59 9.09
CA ALA A 141 -3.35 11.81 10.17
C ALA A 141 -1.96 11.29 9.79
N ILE A 142 -1.62 11.30 8.50
CA ILE A 142 -0.33 10.82 8.00
C ILE A 142 0.66 11.97 8.06
N SER A 143 1.78 11.73 8.74
CA SER A 143 2.86 12.69 8.92
C SER A 143 3.98 12.54 7.89
N SER A 144 4.20 11.31 7.43
CA SER A 144 5.20 10.97 6.41
C SER A 144 4.94 9.59 5.82
N MET A 145 5.42 9.39 4.59
CA MET A 145 5.42 8.12 3.88
C MET A 145 6.82 7.82 3.31
N PRO A 146 7.84 7.60 4.16
CA PRO A 146 9.19 7.32 3.69
C PRO A 146 9.23 6.03 2.86
N THR A 147 9.90 6.11 1.71
CA THR A 147 10.06 5.01 0.78
C THR A 147 11.50 4.89 0.28
N THR A 148 11.89 3.69 -0.10
CA THR A 148 13.06 3.40 -0.93
C THR A 148 12.66 2.41 -2.00
N TRP A 149 13.07 2.64 -3.24
CA TRP A 149 12.86 1.72 -4.34
C TRP A 149 14.03 1.72 -5.32
N ASP A 150 14.78 0.63 -5.27
CA ASP A 150 15.88 0.32 -6.19
C ASP A 150 15.44 -0.78 -7.15
N TRP A 151 15.44 -0.47 -8.44
CA TRP A 151 14.97 -1.38 -9.48
C TRP A 151 15.74 -1.23 -10.78
N SER A 152 15.61 -2.24 -11.63
CA SER A 152 16.13 -2.23 -13.00
C SER A 152 15.17 -2.98 -13.91
N GLN A 153 15.17 -2.63 -15.21
CA GLN A 153 14.39 -3.35 -16.21
C GLN A 153 15.28 -3.76 -17.37
N SER A 154 15.23 -5.04 -17.73
CA SER A 154 15.77 -5.54 -19.00
C SER A 154 14.62 -5.75 -19.98
N SER A 155 14.79 -5.29 -21.22
CA SER A 155 13.77 -5.39 -22.26
C SER A 155 14.33 -6.02 -23.53
N SER A 156 13.48 -6.75 -24.25
CA SER A 156 13.78 -7.24 -25.60
C SER A 156 12.92 -6.49 -26.61
N GLY A 157 13.56 -5.65 -27.42
CA GLY A 157 12.87 -4.80 -28.40
C GLY A 157 12.16 -3.59 -27.76
N THR A 158 11.17 -3.05 -28.46
CA THR A 158 10.36 -1.94 -27.96
C THR A 158 9.33 -2.45 -26.95
N VAL A 159 9.25 -1.79 -25.81
CA VAL A 159 8.25 -2.05 -24.78
C VAL A 159 7.38 -0.81 -24.58
N VAL A 160 6.11 -1.03 -24.22
CA VAL A 160 5.18 -0.02 -23.73
C VAL A 160 4.82 -0.38 -22.31
N ALA A 161 5.36 0.37 -21.35
CA ALA A 161 5.12 0.18 -19.92
C ALA A 161 5.54 1.42 -19.11
N ASP A 162 5.14 1.46 -17.85
CA ASP A 162 5.72 2.35 -16.83
C ASP A 162 6.32 1.55 -15.67
N VAL A 163 6.96 2.26 -14.74
CA VAL A 163 7.25 1.78 -13.39
C VAL A 163 6.78 2.88 -12.45
N ALA A 164 5.83 2.59 -11.57
CA ALA A 164 5.12 3.62 -10.83
C ALA A 164 4.74 3.17 -9.41
N TYR A 165 4.71 4.15 -8.51
CA TYR A 165 3.83 4.06 -7.35
C TYR A 165 2.39 4.33 -7.80
N ASP A 166 1.45 3.62 -7.20
CA ASP A 166 0.02 3.82 -7.43
C ASP A 166 -0.72 3.85 -6.08
N LEU A 167 -1.37 4.98 -5.81
CA LEU A 167 -1.93 5.31 -4.51
C LEU A 167 -3.39 5.71 -4.71
N PHE A 168 -4.29 5.23 -3.85
CA PHE A 168 -5.72 5.58 -3.96
C PHE A 168 -6.24 6.22 -2.69
N THR A 169 -7.10 7.21 -2.88
CA THR A 169 -7.87 7.80 -1.78
C THR A 169 -9.35 7.51 -1.88
N ALA A 170 -10.03 7.48 -0.74
CA ALA A 170 -11.48 7.30 -0.63
C ALA A 170 -12.09 8.31 0.34
N ASN A 171 -13.40 8.57 0.23
CA ASN A 171 -14.11 9.47 1.15
C ASN A 171 -14.40 8.85 2.54
N THR A 172 -14.24 7.53 2.67
CA THR A 172 -14.43 6.77 3.91
C THR A 172 -13.33 5.72 4.02
N ALA A 173 -12.98 5.31 5.24
CA ALA A 173 -12.05 4.20 5.46
C ALA A 173 -12.51 2.93 4.72
N GLY A 174 -11.61 2.33 3.92
CA GLY A 174 -11.89 1.16 3.08
C GLY A 174 -12.98 1.36 2.02
N GLY A 175 -13.33 2.61 1.71
CA GLY A 175 -14.36 2.95 0.74
C GLY A 175 -13.91 2.78 -0.72
N ALA A 176 -14.82 3.06 -1.64
CA ALA A 176 -14.48 3.11 -3.06
C ALA A 176 -13.51 4.27 -3.34
N ASN A 177 -12.58 4.03 -4.25
CA ASN A 177 -11.60 5.00 -4.70
C ASN A 177 -12.30 6.21 -5.34
N VAL A 178 -11.75 7.39 -5.10
CA VAL A 178 -12.20 8.65 -5.70
C VAL A 178 -11.07 9.40 -6.40
N ASN A 179 -9.84 9.23 -5.90
CA ASN A 179 -8.63 9.69 -6.57
C ASN A 179 -7.63 8.54 -6.69
N GLU A 180 -6.89 8.58 -7.78
CA GLU A 180 -5.74 7.73 -8.11
C GLU A 180 -4.55 8.65 -8.33
N ILE A 181 -3.47 8.41 -7.60
CA ILE A 181 -2.28 9.24 -7.58
C ILE A 181 -1.10 8.34 -7.93
N MET A 182 -0.60 8.51 -9.15
CA MET A 182 0.54 7.78 -9.65
C MET A 182 1.80 8.63 -9.60
N VAL A 183 2.91 8.04 -9.15
CA VAL A 183 4.25 8.63 -9.22
C VAL A 183 5.11 7.73 -10.10
N TRP A 184 5.25 8.11 -11.36
CA TRP A 184 5.94 7.31 -12.38
C TRP A 184 7.44 7.52 -12.25
N LEU A 185 8.19 6.48 -11.90
CA LEU A 185 9.65 6.52 -11.91
C LEU A 185 10.23 6.32 -13.32
N ALA A 186 9.46 5.69 -14.21
CA ALA A 186 9.84 5.45 -15.59
C ALA A 186 8.64 5.53 -16.54
N ASN A 187 8.89 6.04 -17.74
CA ASN A 187 7.97 5.93 -18.86
C ASN A 187 8.71 5.27 -20.04
N PHE A 188 8.32 4.04 -20.38
CA PHE A 188 8.79 3.35 -21.57
C PHE A 188 7.70 3.42 -22.65
N ASN A 189 7.63 4.53 -23.39
CA ASN A 189 6.70 4.74 -24.52
C ASN A 189 5.20 4.65 -24.17
N ALA A 190 4.84 4.79 -22.90
CA ALA A 190 3.47 4.92 -22.42
C ALA A 190 3.05 6.40 -22.36
N GLY A 191 1.79 6.65 -21.98
CA GLY A 191 1.27 7.99 -21.76
C GLY A 191 0.36 8.01 -20.53
N PRO A 192 0.48 9.01 -19.64
CA PRO A 192 -0.40 9.12 -18.49
C PRO A 192 -1.82 9.48 -18.92
N ILE A 193 -2.79 9.21 -18.05
CA ILE A 193 -4.14 9.74 -18.20
C ILE A 193 -4.07 11.27 -18.12
N SER A 194 -4.61 11.94 -19.13
CA SER A 194 -4.65 13.40 -19.21
C SER A 194 -5.98 13.87 -19.77
N ALA A 195 -6.45 15.01 -19.27
CA ALA A 195 -7.55 15.80 -19.84
C ALA A 195 -7.07 16.81 -20.89
N GLN A 196 -5.77 17.12 -20.91
CA GLN A 196 -5.17 18.11 -21.81
C GLN A 196 -4.19 17.47 -22.79
N TYR A 197 -4.37 17.77 -24.08
CA TYR A 197 -3.53 17.29 -25.16
C TYR A 197 -3.13 18.41 -26.10
N SER A 198 -1.90 18.34 -26.61
CA SER A 198 -1.39 19.23 -27.64
C SER A 198 -2.06 18.94 -28.99
N ALA A 199 -1.85 19.82 -29.97
CA ALA A 199 -2.30 19.59 -31.34
C ALA A 199 -1.71 18.31 -31.97
N GLN A 200 -0.61 17.80 -31.42
CA GLN A 200 0.05 16.56 -31.84
C GLN A 200 -0.44 15.33 -31.05
N GLY A 201 -1.48 15.48 -30.22
CA GLY A 201 -2.06 14.40 -29.43
C GLY A 201 -1.18 13.95 -28.25
N GLN A 202 -0.21 14.76 -27.84
CA GLN A 202 0.63 14.45 -26.68
C GLN A 202 0.01 15.02 -25.41
N PRO A 203 0.02 14.30 -24.28
CA PRO A 203 -0.50 14.83 -23.03
C PRO A 203 0.29 16.08 -22.62
N VAL A 204 -0.42 17.09 -22.14
CA VAL A 204 0.16 18.36 -21.67
C VAL A 204 0.05 18.40 -20.15
N PRO A 205 1.15 18.67 -19.42
CA PRO A 205 1.08 18.76 -17.97
C PRO A 205 0.23 19.95 -17.53
N VAL A 206 -0.52 19.77 -16.45
CA VAL A 206 -1.31 20.84 -15.81
C VAL A 206 -0.45 21.71 -14.90
N ALA A 207 0.66 21.16 -14.42
CA ALA A 207 1.71 21.88 -13.71
C ALA A 207 3.08 21.24 -14.01
N SER A 208 4.13 22.05 -14.02
CA SER A 208 5.49 21.63 -14.37
C SER A 208 6.49 22.08 -13.33
N ASP A 209 7.67 21.47 -13.36
CA ASP A 209 8.83 21.84 -12.53
C ASP A 209 8.57 21.75 -11.02
N ILE A 210 7.71 20.82 -10.60
CA ILE A 210 7.35 20.57 -9.20
C ILE A 210 8.52 19.84 -8.51
N SER A 211 9.07 20.40 -7.43
CA SER A 211 10.18 19.78 -6.69
C SER A 211 9.69 19.02 -5.46
N ILE A 212 9.77 17.69 -5.51
CA ILE A 212 9.36 16.79 -4.41
C ILE A 212 10.41 15.68 -4.30
N ALA A 213 10.80 15.34 -3.06
CA ALA A 213 11.70 14.24 -2.75
C ALA A 213 13.05 14.26 -3.52
N GLY A 214 13.59 15.45 -3.81
CA GLY A 214 14.85 15.61 -4.52
C GLY A 214 14.78 15.43 -6.05
N HIS A 215 13.58 15.28 -6.60
CA HIS A 215 13.33 15.16 -8.04
C HIS A 215 12.41 16.28 -8.54
N THR A 216 12.38 16.45 -9.86
CA THR A 216 11.51 17.43 -10.53
C THR A 216 10.47 16.69 -11.36
N TRP A 217 9.20 17.07 -11.19
CA TRP A 217 8.04 16.38 -11.74
C TRP A 217 7.17 17.30 -12.58
N ASN A 218 6.58 16.74 -13.63
CA ASN A 218 5.44 17.28 -14.33
C ASN A 218 4.18 16.55 -13.86
N LEU A 219 3.14 17.29 -13.51
CA LEU A 219 1.84 16.75 -13.13
C LEU A 219 0.92 16.71 -14.34
N TYR A 220 0.32 15.55 -14.58
CA TYR A 220 -0.77 15.33 -15.51
C TYR A 220 -2.04 15.01 -14.72
N SER A 221 -3.19 15.44 -15.22
CA SER A 221 -4.47 15.18 -14.55
C SER A 221 -5.57 14.84 -15.56
N GLY A 222 -6.43 13.89 -15.20
CA GLY A 222 -7.59 13.48 -15.98
C GLY A 222 -8.53 12.58 -15.17
N SER A 223 -9.27 11.70 -15.85
CA SER A 223 -10.14 10.72 -15.20
C SER A 223 -10.17 9.41 -15.99
N ASN A 224 -10.19 8.29 -15.27
CA ASN A 224 -10.40 6.96 -15.83
C ASN A 224 -11.91 6.58 -15.90
N GLY A 225 -12.80 7.52 -15.58
CA GLY A 225 -14.26 7.34 -15.51
C GLY A 225 -14.80 6.94 -14.13
N ALA A 226 -13.94 6.43 -13.24
CA ALA A 226 -14.27 6.09 -11.85
C ALA A 226 -13.59 7.04 -10.84
N ASN A 227 -12.32 7.36 -11.10
CA ASN A 227 -11.47 8.20 -10.25
C ASN A 227 -11.05 9.47 -11.01
N ASN A 228 -10.71 10.52 -10.27
CA ASN A 228 -9.77 11.51 -10.79
C ASN A 228 -8.37 10.89 -10.75
N VAL A 229 -7.57 11.11 -11.79
CA VAL A 229 -6.23 10.54 -11.90
C VAL A 229 -5.22 11.67 -11.95
N PHE A 230 -4.21 11.59 -11.08
CA PHE A 230 -3.08 12.50 -11.01
C PHE A 230 -1.80 11.69 -11.26
N SER A 231 -1.02 12.04 -12.27
CA SER A 231 0.21 11.33 -12.59
C SER A 231 1.40 12.28 -12.57
N PHE A 232 2.33 12.07 -11.64
CA PHE A 232 3.60 12.77 -11.58
C PHE A 232 4.64 12.01 -12.38
N LEU A 233 5.19 12.63 -13.42
CA LEU A 233 6.24 12.05 -14.27
C LEU A 233 7.52 12.88 -14.13
N PRO A 234 8.72 12.27 -14.09
CA PRO A 234 9.97 13.00 -14.02
C PRO A 234 10.13 13.88 -15.27
N THR A 235 10.66 15.08 -15.10
CA THR A 235 10.91 15.99 -16.24
C THR A 235 12.00 15.48 -17.18
N SER A 236 12.86 14.58 -16.71
CA SER A 236 13.90 13.97 -17.53
C SER A 236 14.31 12.59 -17.02
N GLY A 237 14.65 11.70 -17.96
CA GLY A 237 15.26 10.42 -17.66
C GLY A 237 14.35 9.43 -16.93
N THR A 238 14.99 8.47 -16.27
CA THR A 238 14.36 7.40 -15.50
C THR A 238 14.97 7.39 -14.11
N VAL A 239 14.15 7.24 -13.08
CA VAL A 239 14.57 7.17 -11.68
C VAL A 239 14.62 5.71 -11.24
N THR A 240 15.77 5.06 -11.41
CA THR A 240 15.95 3.63 -11.05
C THR A 240 16.28 3.41 -9.58
N SER A 241 16.64 4.46 -8.85
CA SER A 241 16.86 4.46 -7.41
C SER A 241 16.18 5.70 -6.85
N PHE A 242 15.07 5.49 -6.12
CA PHE A 242 14.29 6.55 -5.50
C PHE A 242 14.30 6.36 -3.98
N SER A 243 14.60 7.43 -3.25
CA SER A 243 14.50 7.47 -1.79
C SER A 243 13.95 8.83 -1.39
N GLY A 244 12.84 8.84 -0.66
CA GLY A 244 12.18 10.08 -0.30
C GLY A 244 10.88 9.84 0.45
N ASP A 245 10.09 10.91 0.58
CA ASP A 245 8.78 10.86 1.23
C ASP A 245 7.67 11.00 0.18
N LEU A 246 6.85 9.97 0.03
CA LEU A 246 5.71 9.99 -0.89
C LEU A 246 4.60 10.95 -0.44
N PHE A 247 4.56 11.31 0.84
CA PHE A 247 3.52 12.19 1.35
C PHE A 247 3.61 13.60 0.75
N GLY A 248 4.81 14.03 0.33
CA GLY A 248 4.99 15.31 -0.37
C GLY A 248 4.16 15.45 -1.66
N PHE A 249 3.82 14.35 -2.32
CA PHE A 249 2.89 14.37 -3.46
C PHE A 249 1.45 14.65 -3.01
N PHE A 250 1.01 14.09 -1.89
CA PHE A 250 -0.29 14.42 -1.31
C PHE A 250 -0.35 15.86 -0.81
N GLU A 251 0.72 16.36 -0.17
CA GLU A 251 0.81 17.77 0.25
C GLU A 251 0.58 18.71 -0.94
N TYR A 252 1.28 18.47 -2.06
CA TYR A 252 1.08 19.23 -3.29
C TYR A 252 -0.36 19.18 -3.78
N LEU A 253 -0.96 17.98 -3.86
CA LEU A 253 -2.33 17.83 -4.37
C LEU A 253 -3.38 18.45 -3.44
N ILE A 254 -3.15 18.43 -2.13
CA ILE A 254 -4.02 19.08 -1.14
C ILE A 254 -3.96 20.60 -1.30
N GLU A 255 -2.76 21.16 -1.49
CA GLU A 255 -2.56 22.61 -1.62
C GLU A 255 -3.03 23.16 -2.96
N HIS A 256 -2.80 22.42 -4.05
CA HIS A 256 -2.93 22.96 -5.41
C HIS A 256 -4.04 22.33 -6.26
N GLU A 257 -4.43 21.08 -6.00
CA GLU A 257 -5.32 20.31 -6.88
C GLU A 257 -6.66 19.91 -6.23
N GLY A 258 -6.90 20.36 -4.99
CA GLY A 258 -8.19 20.21 -4.32
C GLY A 258 -8.45 18.81 -3.73
N VAL A 259 -7.43 17.97 -3.59
CA VAL A 259 -7.54 16.71 -2.83
C VAL A 259 -7.82 17.05 -1.36
N SER A 260 -8.87 16.48 -0.77
CA SER A 260 -9.21 16.81 0.62
C SER A 260 -8.36 15.99 1.59
N SER A 261 -7.71 16.68 2.55
CA SER A 261 -6.98 16.02 3.64
C SER A 261 -7.85 15.13 4.54
N SER A 262 -9.17 15.24 4.46
CA SER A 262 -10.11 14.36 5.18
C SER A 262 -10.36 13.00 4.50
N GLN A 263 -9.91 12.84 3.25
CA GLN A 263 -9.94 11.56 2.55
C GLN A 263 -8.98 10.57 3.18
N PHE A 264 -9.25 9.28 2.98
CA PHE A 264 -8.47 8.18 3.49
C PHE A 264 -7.54 7.65 2.41
N LEU A 265 -6.26 7.43 2.73
CA LEU A 265 -5.37 6.62 1.90
C LEU A 265 -5.77 5.15 2.08
N VAL A 266 -6.29 4.51 1.03
CA VAL A 266 -6.83 3.14 1.12
C VAL A 266 -5.95 2.10 0.43
N THR A 267 -5.11 2.54 -0.51
CA THR A 267 -4.20 1.67 -1.24
C THR A 267 -2.87 2.40 -1.42
N ALA A 268 -1.76 1.69 -1.22
CA ALA A 268 -0.43 2.14 -1.55
C ALA A 268 0.37 1.00 -2.18
N GLN A 269 0.68 1.13 -3.47
CA GLN A 269 1.28 0.09 -4.30
C GLN A 269 2.49 0.63 -5.06
N ALA A 270 3.40 -0.27 -5.44
CA ALA A 270 4.53 0.01 -6.32
C ALA A 270 4.76 -1.14 -7.30
N GLY A 271 4.69 -0.84 -8.60
CA GLY A 271 4.68 -1.87 -9.64
C GLY A 271 4.98 -1.35 -11.04
N THR A 272 4.51 -2.09 -12.04
CA THR A 272 4.67 -1.74 -13.46
C THR A 272 3.38 -2.01 -14.23
N GLU A 273 2.86 -1.01 -14.92
CA GLU A 273 1.77 -1.21 -15.88
C GLU A 273 2.34 -1.69 -17.21
N ALA A 274 2.19 -2.98 -17.50
CA ALA A 274 2.66 -3.56 -18.76
C ALA A 274 1.58 -3.48 -19.84
N THR A 275 1.89 -2.89 -21.01
CA THR A 275 0.96 -2.80 -22.14
C THR A 275 1.36 -3.74 -23.28
N SER A 276 2.62 -3.68 -23.73
CA SER A 276 3.13 -4.52 -24.82
C SER A 276 4.66 -4.64 -24.82
N GLY A 277 5.17 -5.68 -25.46
CA GLY A 277 6.60 -5.99 -25.53
C GLY A 277 7.00 -7.14 -24.62
N THR A 278 8.29 -7.29 -24.36
CA THR A 278 8.84 -8.28 -23.42
C THR A 278 9.86 -7.62 -22.49
N ALA A 279 9.63 -7.72 -21.20
CA ALA A 279 10.53 -7.16 -20.20
C ALA A 279 10.61 -8.01 -18.93
N THR A 280 11.62 -7.70 -18.11
CA THR A 280 11.76 -8.19 -16.76
C THR A 280 12.10 -7.01 -15.86
N LEU A 281 11.19 -6.67 -14.96
CA LEU A 281 11.42 -5.72 -13.88
C LEU A 281 12.01 -6.48 -12.69
N THR A 282 13.18 -6.05 -12.23
CA THR A 282 13.84 -6.58 -11.04
C THR A 282 13.97 -5.49 -10.01
N THR A 283 13.27 -5.64 -8.89
CA THR A 283 13.38 -4.77 -7.72
C THR A 283 14.35 -5.41 -6.72
N SER A 284 15.51 -4.78 -6.53
CA SER A 284 16.51 -5.27 -5.57
C SER A 284 16.19 -4.87 -4.13
N ALA A 285 15.49 -3.75 -3.95
CA ALA A 285 15.02 -3.30 -2.65
C ALA A 285 13.80 -2.40 -2.83
N TYR A 286 12.76 -2.66 -2.06
CA TYR A 286 11.60 -1.80 -1.90
C TYR A 286 11.20 -1.77 -0.42
N SER A 287 10.87 -0.58 0.09
CA SER A 287 10.26 -0.40 1.39
C SER A 287 9.39 0.84 1.37
N LEU A 288 8.24 0.77 2.02
CA LEU A 288 7.33 1.88 2.25
C LEU A 288 6.74 1.74 3.66
N VAL A 289 6.70 2.84 4.39
CA VAL A 289 6.08 2.94 5.73
C VAL A 289 5.14 4.14 5.74
N ILE A 290 4.03 4.05 6.48
CA ILE A 290 3.10 5.16 6.73
C ILE A 290 3.21 5.50 8.24
N ASN A 291 3.56 6.75 8.57
CA ASN A 291 3.72 7.23 9.95
C ASN A 291 2.66 8.22 10.39
#